data_AF-A0A946LYY3-F1
#
_entry.id   AF-A0A946LYY3-F1
#
_cell.length_a   1.000
_cell.length_b   1.000
_cell.length_c   1.000
_cell.angle_alpha   90.00
_cell.angle_beta   90.00
_cell.angle_gamma   90.00
#
_symmetry.space_group_name_H-M   'P 1'
#
loop_
_entity.id
_entity.type
_entity.pdbx_description
1 polymer ?
#
loop_
_entity_poly.entity_id
_entity_poly.type
_entity_poly.pdbx_seq_one_letter_code
_entity_poly.pdbx_strand_id
1 'polypeptide(L)'
;MPSLAFVRPTRRYIAQTVRDNLRAHNGHDYEKYSDAEMLGSILYNLFLNFSVWGGMTPTRVYRWRPNGRDVDSAIMEIYQLDMENLPYVQEGLKTSGNNLVQFANYQDMHIHQHDIMIQRHIDEGLAS
;
A
#
# COMPACT_ATOMS: atom_id res chain seq x y z
N MET A 1 5.45 39.19 -31.75
CA MET A 1 4.73 38.45 -30.70
C MET A 1 5.62 37.28 -30.28
N PRO A 2 6.20 37.24 -29.08
CA PRO A 2 6.94 36.06 -28.64
C PRO A 2 5.94 34.95 -28.28
N SER A 3 6.20 33.74 -28.78
CA SER A 3 5.40 32.55 -28.52
C SER A 3 5.40 32.24 -27.02
N LEU A 4 4.22 32.13 -26.40
CA LEU A 4 4.09 31.61 -25.04
C LEU A 4 4.69 30.20 -25.01
N ALA A 5 5.82 30.05 -24.30
CA ALA A 5 6.29 28.74 -23.88
C ALA A 5 5.16 28.11 -23.07
N PHE A 6 4.70 26.93 -23.51
CA PHE A 6 3.74 26.12 -22.78
C PHE A 6 4.37 25.74 -21.44
N VAL A 7 4.14 26.57 -20.41
CA VAL A 7 4.56 26.33 -19.03
C VAL A 7 3.91 25.01 -18.65
N ARG A 8 4.71 23.95 -18.43
CA ARG A 8 4.19 22.71 -17.85
C ARG A 8 3.43 23.11 -16.58
N PRO A 9 2.14 22.77 -16.44
CA PRO A 9 1.39 23.14 -15.25
C PRO A 9 2.16 22.66 -14.01
N THR A 10 2.29 23.50 -12.97
CA THR A 10 3.11 23.24 -11.77
C THR A 10 2.85 21.83 -11.18
N ARG A 11 1.60 21.36 -11.22
CA ARG A 11 1.19 20.02 -10.80
C ARG A 11 1.91 18.90 -11.55
N ARG A 12 2.05 19.01 -12.88
CA ARG A 12 2.71 18.00 -13.71
C ARG A 12 4.21 17.93 -13.43
N TYR A 13 4.84 19.08 -13.18
CA TYR A 13 6.25 19.14 -12.81
C TYR A 13 6.51 18.40 -11.49
N ILE A 14 5.72 18.69 -10.45
CA ILE A 14 5.84 18.03 -9.14
C ILE A 14 5.58 16.52 -9.27
N ALA A 15 4.55 16.10 -10.03
CA ALA A 15 4.27 14.69 -10.24
C ALA A 15 5.45 13.96 -10.89
N GLN A 16 6.11 14.61 -11.86
CA GLN A 16 7.30 14.05 -12.49
C GLN A 16 8.46 13.89 -11.50
N THR A 17 8.72 14.89 -10.66
CA THR A 17 9.74 14.79 -9.61
C THR A 17 9.48 13.62 -8.67
N VAL A 18 8.21 13.37 -8.30
CA VAL A 18 7.85 12.20 -7.46
C VAL A 18 8.10 10.89 -8.21
N ARG A 19 7.74 10.79 -9.50
CA ARG A 19 8.04 9.60 -10.31
C ARG A 19 9.54 9.32 -10.38
N ASP A 20 10.34 10.35 -10.62
CA ASP A 20 11.79 10.22 -10.77
C ASP A 20 12.43 9.80 -9.44
N ASN A 21 11.97 10.35 -8.31
CA ASN A 21 12.43 9.95 -6.97
C ASN A 21 12.06 8.52 -6.60
N LEU A 22 10.83 8.08 -6.91
CA LEU A 22 10.39 6.70 -6.64
C LEU A 22 11.10 5.71 -7.56
N ARG A 23 11.24 6.02 -8.85
CA ARG A 23 12.09 5.27 -9.80
C ARG A 23 13.51 5.10 -9.27
N ALA A 24 14.09 6.16 -8.71
CA ALA A 24 15.43 6.09 -8.13
C ALA A 24 15.51 5.24 -6.86
N HIS A 25 14.46 5.22 -6.04
CA HIS A 25 14.43 4.43 -4.79
C HIS A 25 14.23 2.93 -5.04
N ASN A 26 13.25 2.55 -5.87
CA ASN A 26 12.83 1.15 -6.00
C ASN A 26 12.92 0.58 -7.42
N GLY A 27 13.36 1.36 -8.41
CA GLY A 27 13.58 0.89 -9.78
C GLY A 27 12.32 0.64 -10.62
N HIS A 28 11.12 0.94 -10.11
CA HIS A 28 9.87 0.67 -10.83
C HIS A 28 9.44 1.80 -11.76
N ASP A 29 8.79 1.45 -12.87
CA ASP A 29 8.25 2.44 -13.82
C ASP A 29 6.88 2.97 -13.39
N TYR A 30 6.80 4.30 -13.25
CA TYR A 30 5.61 5.03 -12.83
C TYR A 30 4.94 5.85 -13.96
N GLU A 31 5.35 5.68 -15.22
CA GLU A 31 4.85 6.52 -16.33
C GLU A 31 3.34 6.35 -16.57
N LYS A 32 2.84 5.13 -16.38
CA LYS A 32 1.44 4.78 -16.61
C LYS A 32 0.47 5.33 -15.55
N TYR A 33 0.97 5.79 -14.40
CA TYR A 33 0.13 6.26 -13.30
C TYR A 33 -0.18 7.75 -13.46
N SER A 34 -1.38 8.15 -13.06
CA SER A 34 -1.86 9.52 -13.24
C SER A 34 -1.10 10.52 -12.36
N ASP A 35 -1.04 11.78 -12.79
CA ASP A 35 -0.46 12.86 -11.96
C ASP A 35 -1.19 13.02 -10.63
N ALA A 36 -2.45 12.57 -10.51
CA ALA A 36 -3.19 12.58 -9.27
C ALA A 36 -2.76 11.47 -8.30
N GLU A 37 -2.46 10.26 -8.79
CA GLU A 37 -1.96 9.14 -7.96
C GLU A 37 -0.52 9.36 -7.49
N MET A 38 0.30 10.04 -8.30
CA MET A 38 1.67 10.37 -7.92
C MET A 38 1.75 11.43 -6.82
N LEU A 39 0.75 12.31 -6.74
CA LEU A 39 0.72 13.42 -5.79
C LEU A 39 -0.21 13.17 -4.60
N GLY A 40 -1.25 12.38 -4.82
CA GLY A 40 -2.31 12.13 -3.87
C GLY A 40 -1.88 11.12 -2.83
N SER A 41 -2.12 11.47 -1.56
CA SER A 41 -2.19 10.50 -0.49
C SER A 41 -3.60 10.59 0.10
N ILE A 42 -4.35 9.50 -0.01
CA ILE A 42 -5.74 9.43 0.46
C ILE A 42 -5.74 8.63 1.75
N LEU A 43 -6.25 9.22 2.83
CA LEU A 43 -6.41 8.51 4.10
C LEU A 43 -7.76 7.77 4.10
N TYR A 44 -7.71 6.45 4.08
CA TYR A 44 -8.89 5.62 4.28
C TYR A 44 -9.02 5.30 5.76
N ASN A 45 -10.15 5.68 6.36
CA ASN A 45 -10.47 5.37 7.75
C ASN A 45 -11.44 4.20 7.77
N LEU A 46 -11.03 3.13 8.45
CA LEU A 46 -11.87 1.97 8.74
C LEU A 46 -12.18 1.98 10.24
N PHE A 47 -13.44 2.26 10.56
CA PHE A 47 -13.95 2.15 11.91
C PHE A 47 -13.74 0.71 12.44
N LEU A 48 -13.29 0.48 13.68
CA LEU A 48 -13.16 1.42 14.81
C LEU A 48 -11.80 2.14 14.92
N ASN A 49 -10.69 1.52 14.53
CA ASN A 49 -9.37 1.95 14.96
C ASN A 49 -8.26 1.71 13.92
N PHE A 50 -8.58 1.83 12.63
CA PHE A 50 -7.61 1.53 11.58
C PHE A 50 -7.65 2.60 10.50
N SER A 51 -6.49 3.14 10.14
CA SER A 51 -6.37 4.08 9.03
C SER A 51 -5.18 3.72 8.14
N VAL A 52 -5.40 3.73 6.83
CA VAL A 52 -4.35 3.44 5.85
C VAL A 52 -4.22 4.59 4.87
N TRP A 53 -2.99 5.04 4.64
CA TRP A 53 -2.69 5.98 3.57
C TRP A 53 -2.55 5.25 2.25
N GLY A 54 -3.54 5.41 1.36
CA GLY A 54 -3.40 5.02 -0.04
C GLY A 54 -2.60 6.07 -0.82
N GLY A 55 -1.80 5.62 -1.78
CA GLY A 55 -0.97 6.47 -2.64
C GLY A 55 0.34 5.80 -3.00
N MET A 56 1.08 6.39 -3.95
CA MET A 56 2.35 5.86 -4.45
C MET A 56 3.57 6.27 -3.59
N THR A 57 3.34 7.11 -2.59
CA THR A 57 4.32 7.51 -1.58
C THR A 57 4.20 6.57 -0.37
N PRO A 58 5.18 6.52 0.55
CA PRO A 58 5.28 5.46 1.54
C PRO A 58 3.98 5.24 2.32
N THR A 59 3.34 4.11 2.08
CA THR A 59 2.05 3.73 2.66
C THR A 59 2.24 3.56 4.17
N ARG A 60 1.61 4.45 4.94
CA ARG A 60 1.57 4.35 6.40
C ARG A 60 0.27 3.72 6.82
N VAL A 61 0.34 2.83 7.80
CA VAL A 61 -0.83 2.24 8.45
C VAL A 61 -0.82 2.67 9.91
N TYR A 62 -1.95 3.17 10.37
CA TYR A 62 -2.18 3.53 11.76
C TYR A 62 -3.21 2.58 12.35
N ARG A 63 -2.92 2.11 13.57
CA ARG A 63 -3.86 1.32 14.35
C ARG A 63 -3.93 1.84 15.77
N TRP A 64 -5.14 2.05 16.28
CA TRP A 64 -5.38 2.39 17.68
C TRP A 64 -5.85 1.15 18.44
N ARG A 65 -5.25 0.85 19.58
CA ARG A 65 -5.65 -0.27 20.44
C ARG A 65 -6.07 0.28 21.79
N PRO A 66 -7.13 -0.26 22.41
CA PRO A 66 -7.45 0.06 23.80
C PRO A 66 -6.25 -0.18 24.71
N ASN A 67 -5.98 0.74 25.63
CA ASN A 67 -4.97 0.55 26.66
C ASN A 67 -5.58 -0.17 27.87
N GLY A 68 -5.85 -1.45 27.72
CA GLY A 68 -6.55 -2.24 28.73
C GLY A 68 -7.99 -1.74 28.94
N ARG A 69 -8.34 -1.39 30.19
CA ARG A 69 -9.66 -0.86 30.55
C ARG A 69 -9.67 0.66 30.76
N ASP A 70 -8.54 1.32 30.52
CA ASP A 70 -8.47 2.77 30.60
C ASP A 70 -9.23 3.37 29.41
N VAL A 71 -10.27 4.14 29.71
CA VAL A 71 -11.12 4.79 28.71
C VAL A 71 -10.52 6.10 28.20
N ASP A 72 -9.54 6.64 28.92
CA ASP A 72 -8.89 7.92 28.61
C ASP A 72 -7.61 7.74 27.78
N SER A 73 -7.21 6.50 27.46
CA SER A 73 -5.99 6.24 26.68
C SER A 73 -6.09 5.09 25.67
N ALA A 74 -5.28 5.20 24.61
CA ALA A 74 -5.12 4.18 23.57
C ALA A 74 -3.65 4.10 23.14
N ILE A 75 -3.23 2.92 22.69
CA ILE A 75 -1.91 2.68 22.10
C ILE A 75 -2.03 2.92 20.60
N MET A 76 -1.20 3.81 20.06
CA MET A 76 -1.13 4.07 18.62
C MET A 76 0.09 3.35 18.02
N GLU A 77 -0.17 2.44 17.09
CA GLU A 77 0.85 1.75 16.31
C GLU A 77 0.95 2.40 14.93
N ILE A 78 2.19 2.59 14.46
CA ILE A 78 2.50 3.14 13.14
C ILE A 78 3.33 2.10 12.40
N TYR A 79 2.78 1.58 11.31
CA TYR A 79 3.51 0.74 10.37
C TYR A 79 3.88 1.56 9.15
N GLN A 80 5.16 1.53 8.80
CA GLN A 80 5.65 2.05 7.53
C GLN A 80 5.80 0.85 6.61
N LEU A 81 4.95 0.73 5.59
CA LEU A 81 5.06 -0.37 4.63
C LEU A 81 6.05 0.04 3.54
N ASP A 82 7.09 -0.76 3.39
CA ASP A 82 8.06 -0.67 2.31
C ASP A 82 7.66 -1.61 1.17
N MET A 83 7.49 -1.06 -0.03
CA MET A 83 7.25 -1.90 -1.21
C MET A 83 8.56 -2.46 -1.78
N GLU A 84 9.72 -2.02 -1.28
CA GLU A 84 11.06 -2.44 -1.72
C GLU A 84 11.37 -3.90 -1.36
N ASN A 85 10.78 -4.44 -0.29
CA ASN A 85 11.06 -5.81 0.12
C ASN A 85 10.22 -6.84 -0.67
N LEU A 86 9.12 -6.42 -1.32
CA LEU A 86 8.22 -7.32 -2.05
C LEU A 86 8.90 -8.10 -3.19
N PRO A 87 9.76 -7.49 -4.04
CA PRO A 87 10.49 -8.23 -5.06
C PRO A 87 11.32 -9.39 -4.49
N TYR A 88 12.03 -9.18 -3.38
CA TYR A 88 12.84 -10.22 -2.73
C TYR A 88 11.99 -11.32 -2.09
N VAL A 89 10.86 -10.95 -1.47
CA VAL A 89 9.88 -11.93 -0.97
C VAL A 89 9.31 -12.76 -2.13
N GLN A 90 9.01 -12.14 -3.28
CA GLN A 90 8.52 -12.84 -4.46
C GLN A 90 9.56 -13.79 -5.08
N GLU A 91 10.83 -13.40 -5.13
CA GLU A 91 11.92 -14.29 -5.56
C GLU A 91 12.09 -15.48 -4.62
N GLY A 92 12.05 -15.25 -3.31
CA GLY A 92 12.05 -16.31 -2.30
C GLY A 92 10.87 -17.27 -2.46
N LEU A 93 9.67 -16.75 -2.70
CA LEU A 93 8.48 -17.56 -2.94
C LEU A 93 8.56 -18.39 -4.24
N LYS A 94 9.10 -17.82 -5.32
CA LYS A 94 9.30 -18.53 -6.61
C LYS A 94 10.34 -19.63 -6.54
N THR A 95 11.33 -19.50 -5.66
CA THR A 95 12.41 -20.46 -5.48
C THR A 95 12.16 -21.45 -4.34
N SER A 96 11.10 -21.24 -3.55
CA SER A 96 10.74 -22.11 -2.44
C SER A 96 10.34 -23.51 -2.91
N GLY A 97 11.08 -24.54 -2.48
CA GLY A 97 10.85 -25.93 -2.90
C GLY A 97 9.53 -26.55 -2.45
N ASN A 98 8.77 -25.87 -1.58
CA ASN A 98 7.46 -26.33 -1.12
C ASN A 98 6.28 -25.65 -1.83
N ASN A 99 6.50 -24.58 -2.62
CA ASN A 99 5.46 -23.79 -3.28
C ASN A 99 4.29 -23.32 -2.37
N LEU A 100 4.54 -23.17 -1.06
CA LEU A 100 3.53 -22.80 -0.08
C LEU A 100 3.93 -21.52 0.66
N VAL A 101 2.95 -20.64 0.90
CA VAL A 101 3.10 -19.47 1.78
C VAL A 101 2.67 -19.90 3.19
N GLN A 102 3.58 -19.80 4.16
CA GLN A 102 3.28 -20.04 5.57
C GLN A 102 3.10 -18.72 6.30
N PHE A 103 1.96 -18.58 6.97
CA PHE A 103 1.65 -17.38 7.75
C PHE A 103 1.91 -17.64 9.24
N ALA A 104 2.25 -16.57 9.97
CA ALA A 104 2.48 -16.63 11.40
C ALA A 104 1.16 -16.63 12.18
N ASN A 105 1.07 -17.49 13.21
CA ASN A 105 -0.16 -17.71 14.00
C ASN A 105 -0.73 -16.46 14.70
N TYR A 106 0.10 -15.44 15.00
CA TYR A 106 -0.33 -14.30 15.83
C TYR A 106 -0.51 -12.99 15.03
N GLN A 107 0.32 -12.73 14.03
CA GLN A 107 0.34 -11.44 13.34
C GLN A 107 -0.40 -11.44 11.99
N ASP A 108 -0.72 -12.60 11.42
CA ASP A 108 -1.29 -12.71 10.06
C ASP A 108 -2.78 -13.09 10.02
N MET A 109 -3.47 -13.06 11.17
CA MET A 109 -4.88 -13.49 11.27
C MET A 109 -5.83 -12.70 10.35
N HIS A 110 -5.55 -11.42 10.11
CA HIS A 110 -6.34 -10.60 9.19
C HIS A 110 -6.07 -10.93 7.72
N ILE A 111 -4.83 -11.30 7.38
CA ILE A 111 -4.45 -11.73 6.03
C ILE A 111 -5.09 -13.10 5.75
N HIS A 112 -5.09 -14.01 6.73
CA HIS A 112 -5.84 -15.27 6.69
C HIS A 112 -7.33 -15.07 6.40
N GLN A 113 -7.98 -14.15 7.14
CA GLN A 113 -9.40 -13.89 6.94
C GLN A 113 -9.67 -13.35 5.53
N HIS A 114 -8.79 -12.50 5.01
CA HIS A 114 -8.93 -11.96 3.66
C HIS A 114 -8.75 -13.04 2.58
N ASP A 115 -7.78 -13.94 2.76
CA ASP A 115 -7.54 -15.08 1.86
C ASP A 115 -8.75 -16.03 1.80
N ILE A 116 -9.31 -16.38 2.97
CA ILE A 116 -10.54 -17.19 3.07
C ILE A 116 -11.70 -16.51 2.34
N MET A 117 -11.84 -15.19 2.51
CA MET A 117 -12.91 -14.43 1.84
C MET A 117 -12.71 -14.42 0.32
N ILE A 118 -11.49 -14.23 -0.18
CA ILE A 118 -11.20 -14.27 -1.62
C ILE A 118 -11.50 -15.66 -2.18
N GLN A 119 -11.00 -16.72 -1.53
CA GLN A 119 -11.23 -18.09 -1.97
C GLN A 119 -12.71 -18.40 -2.07
N ARG A 120 -13.52 -17.95 -1.09
CA ARG A 120 -14.97 -18.11 -1.13
C ARG A 120 -15.61 -17.45 -2.35
N HIS A 121 -15.22 -16.22 -2.71
CA HIS A 121 -15.76 -15.55 -3.89
C HIS A 121 -15.31 -16.21 -5.20
N ILE A 122 -14.09 -16.77 -5.24
CA ILE A 122 -13.60 -17.53 -6.39
C ILE A 122 -14.44 -18.79 -6.57
N ASP A 123 -14.66 -19.55 -5.49
CA ASP A 123 -15.43 -20.79 -5.52
C ASP A 123 -16.90 -20.52 -5.90
N GLU A 124 -17.51 -19.47 -5.35
CA GLU A 124 -18.87 -19.03 -5.70
C GLU A 124 -18.98 -18.61 -7.18
N GLY A 125 -17.97 -17.90 -7.71
CA GLY A 125 -17.94 -17.46 -9.11
C GLY A 125 -17.60 -18.58 -10.11
N LEU A 126 -16.93 -19.65 -9.68
CA LEU A 126 -16.67 -20.84 -10.50
C LEU A 126 -17.85 -21.83 -10.49
N ALA A 127 -18.78 -21.69 -9.53
CA ALA A 127 -20.00 -22.49 -9.44
C ALA A 127 -21.18 -21.91 -10.24
N SER A 128 -21.06 -20.69 -10.79
CA SER A 128 -22.05 -20.01 -11.65
C SER A 128 -21.72 -20.12 -13.13
#